data_AF-A0A6M3Y582-F1
#
_entry.id   AF-A0A6M3Y582-F1
#
_cell.length_a   1.000
_cell.length_b   1.000
_cell.length_c   1.000
_cell.angle_alpha   90.00
_cell.angle_beta   90.00
_cell.angle_gamma   90.00
#
_symmetry.space_group_name_H-M   'P 1'
#
loop_
_entity.id
_entity.type
_entity.pdbx_description
1 polymer ?
#
loop_
_entity_poly.entity_id
_entity_poly.type
_entity_poly.pdbx_seq_one_letter_code
_entity_poly.pdbx_strand_id
1 'polypeptide(L)'
;MVIVDLVPGDHTVKFTLAGYNTLNATINVSSTGVVTCVSVTGGACGGSALPRVAISGSVVTGYLVSVTTPTPTPTPVPVTTYTAWIISIGGSLAIQGNLVAVGSIIDGYIGITYLGFTVTLGNVGTTIDYYLGIGG
;
A
#
# COMPACT_ATOMS: atom_id res chain seq x y z
N MET A 1 -2.86 -14.27 -25.96
CA MET A 1 -3.80 -13.92 -27.04
C MET A 1 -4.80 -15.05 -27.15
N VAL A 2 -6.09 -14.74 -27.19
CA VAL A 2 -7.16 -15.73 -27.38
C VAL A 2 -7.85 -15.40 -28.69
N ILE A 3 -8.17 -16.41 -29.48
CA ILE A 3 -8.93 -16.27 -30.73
C ILE A 3 -10.31 -16.87 -30.48
N VAL A 4 -11.35 -16.14 -30.87
CA VAL A 4 -12.75 -16.53 -30.70
C VAL A 4 -13.51 -16.16 -31.96
N ASP A 5 -14.25 -17.10 -32.51
CA ASP A 5 -15.16 -16.85 -33.62
C ASP A 5 -16.49 -16.33 -33.08
N LEU A 6 -16.89 -15.13 -33.51
CA LEU A 6 -18.12 -14.47 -33.07
C LEU A 6 -19.04 -14.25 -34.26
N VAL A 7 -20.33 -14.53 -34.04
CA VAL A 7 -21.39 -14.14 -34.97
C VAL A 7 -21.64 -12.63 -34.92
N PRO A 8 -22.21 -12.03 -35.98
CA PRO A 8 -22.61 -10.63 -35.92
C PRO A 8 -23.58 -10.33 -34.76
N GLY A 9 -23.39 -9.20 -34.09
CA GLY A 9 -24.18 -8.78 -32.93
C GLY A 9 -23.35 -8.20 -31.79
N ASP A 10 -24.04 -7.87 -30.70
CA ASP A 10 -23.41 -7.36 -29.48
C ASP A 10 -22.90 -8.49 -28.58
N HIS A 11 -21.67 -8.37 -28.11
CA HIS A 11 -21.00 -9.34 -27.26
C HIS A 11 -20.39 -8.65 -26.04
N THR A 12 -20.51 -9.28 -24.87
CA THR A 12 -19.81 -8.83 -23.68
C THR A 12 -18.48 -9.57 -23.54
N VAL A 13 -17.39 -8.83 -23.49
CA VAL A 13 -16.04 -9.34 -23.26
C VAL A 13 -15.62 -8.98 -21.83
N LYS A 14 -15.20 -10.01 -21.09
CA LYS A 14 -14.69 -9.88 -19.72
C LYS A 14 -13.19 -10.11 -19.70
N PHE A 15 -12.44 -9.10 -19.29
CA PHE A 15 -10.99 -9.18 -19.07
C PHE A 15 -10.71 -9.35 -17.58
N THR A 16 -9.91 -10.36 -17.24
CA THR A 16 -9.47 -10.62 -15.87
C THR A 16 -7.97 -10.89 -15.86
N LEU A 17 -7.27 -10.25 -14.91
CA LEU A 17 -5.85 -10.43 -14.68
C LEU A 17 -5.60 -10.26 -13.18
N ALA A 18 -4.83 -11.16 -12.57
CA ALA A 18 -4.51 -11.07 -11.14
C ALA A 18 -3.82 -9.73 -10.82
N GLY A 19 -4.22 -9.08 -9.73
CA GLY A 19 -3.74 -7.74 -9.35
C GLY A 19 -4.44 -6.58 -10.06
N TYR A 20 -5.46 -6.85 -10.89
CA TYR A 20 -6.23 -5.83 -11.59
C TYR A 20 -7.75 -6.00 -11.37
N ASN A 21 -8.47 -4.89 -11.43
CA ASN A 21 -9.94 -4.89 -11.44
C ASN A 21 -10.44 -5.55 -12.72
N THR A 22 -11.52 -6.33 -12.60
CA THR A 22 -12.20 -6.92 -13.77
C THR A 22 -12.72 -5.81 -14.67
N LEU A 23 -12.50 -5.95 -15.98
CA LEU A 23 -13.02 -5.04 -16.99
C LEU A 23 -14.07 -5.76 -17.83
N ASN A 24 -15.28 -5.19 -17.88
CA ASN A 24 -16.36 -5.65 -18.75
C ASN A 24 -16.58 -4.61 -19.85
N ALA A 25 -16.69 -5.07 -21.10
CA ALA A 25 -16.98 -4.21 -22.23
C ALA A 25 -17.95 -4.88 -23.20
N THR A 26 -18.81 -4.08 -23.81
CA THR A 26 -19.65 -4.53 -24.92
C THR A 26 -18.99 -4.11 -26.23
N ILE A 27 -18.81 -5.07 -27.12
CA ILE A 27 -18.40 -4.86 -28.51
C ILE A 27 -19.55 -5.22 -29.44
N ASN A 28 -19.60 -4.62 -30.61
CA ASN A 28 -20.46 -5.05 -31.70
C ASN A 28 -19.59 -5.61 -32.83
N VAL A 29 -20.00 -6.75 -33.37
CA VAL A 29 -19.43 -7.33 -34.60
C VAL A 29 -20.45 -7.13 -35.71
N SER A 30 -20.09 -6.40 -36.76
CA SER A 30 -20.98 -6.18 -37.90
C SER A 30 -21.10 -7.45 -38.76
N SER A 31 -22.07 -7.47 -39.68
CA SER A 31 -22.18 -8.52 -40.70
C SER A 31 -21.00 -8.59 -41.67
N THR A 32 -20.18 -7.53 -41.72
CA THR A 32 -18.94 -7.45 -42.51
C THR A 32 -17.68 -7.79 -41.69
N GLY A 33 -17.83 -8.17 -40.42
CA GLY A 33 -16.72 -8.53 -39.54
C GLY A 33 -15.98 -7.34 -38.92
N VAL A 34 -16.50 -6.12 -39.06
CA VAL A 34 -15.95 -4.94 -38.39
C VAL A 34 -16.32 -4.99 -36.92
N VAL A 35 -15.31 -4.85 -36.05
CA VAL A 35 -15.51 -4.83 -34.60
C VAL A 35 -15.53 -3.38 -34.12
N THR A 36 -16.55 -3.02 -33.35
CA THR A 36 -16.65 -1.70 -32.72
C THR A 36 -16.88 -1.82 -31.23
N CYS A 37 -16.42 -0.83 -30.46
CA CYS A 37 -16.61 -0.80 -29.01
C CYS A 37 -17.88 0.00 -28.74
N VAL A 38 -18.81 -0.61 -28.01
CA VAL A 38 -20.11 -0.02 -27.68
C VAL A 38 -20.05 0.63 -26.31
N SER A 39 -19.54 -0.09 -25.30
CA SER A 39 -19.45 0.42 -23.93
C SER A 39 -18.38 -0.29 -23.11
N VAL A 40 -17.92 0.37 -22.05
CA VAL A 40 -16.95 -0.16 -21.09
C VAL A 40 -17.40 0.21 -19.69
N THR A 41 -17.58 -0.78 -18.80
CA THR A 41 -18.01 -0.53 -17.43
C THR A 41 -16.95 0.28 -16.67
N GLY A 42 -17.34 1.45 -16.18
CA GLY A 42 -16.45 2.36 -15.44
C GLY A 42 -15.32 2.95 -16.28
N GLY A 43 -15.38 2.84 -17.60
CA GLY A 43 -14.28 3.18 -18.51
C GLY A 43 -14.74 3.79 -19.83
N ALA A 44 -13.87 3.74 -20.84
CA ALA A 44 -14.15 4.29 -22.17
C ALA A 44 -13.76 3.37 -23.32
N CYS A 45 -14.45 3.52 -24.45
CA CYS A 45 -14.01 3.02 -25.74
C CYS A 45 -12.93 3.95 -26.31
N GLY A 46 -11.67 3.53 -26.29
CA GLY A 46 -10.52 4.34 -26.68
C GLY A 46 -10.05 5.33 -25.62
N GLY A 47 -9.25 6.33 -26.04
CA GLY A 47 -8.68 7.36 -25.16
C GLY A 47 -7.49 6.88 -24.32
N SER A 48 -7.14 7.66 -23.28
CA SER A 48 -6.00 7.41 -22.40
C SER A 48 -6.40 7.04 -20.96
N ALA A 49 -7.60 7.41 -20.51
CA ALA A 49 -8.10 7.10 -19.17
C ALA A 49 -8.32 5.58 -19.01
N LEU A 50 -8.12 5.07 -17.78
CA LEU A 50 -8.35 3.68 -17.44
C LEU A 50 -9.61 3.54 -16.57
N PRO A 51 -10.33 2.42 -16.67
CA PRO A 51 -10.14 1.34 -17.62
C PRO A 51 -10.62 1.71 -19.04
N ARG A 52 -10.08 1.05 -20.07
CA ARG A 52 -10.51 1.28 -21.46
C ARG A 52 -10.38 0.06 -22.35
N VAL A 53 -11.08 0.07 -23.47
CA VAL A 53 -10.91 -0.91 -24.55
C VAL A 53 -10.49 -0.20 -25.84
N ALA A 54 -9.44 -0.70 -26.49
CA ALA A 54 -9.03 -0.25 -27.82
C ALA A 54 -9.25 -1.38 -28.82
N ILE A 55 -9.70 -1.01 -30.02
CA ILE A 55 -9.90 -1.95 -31.13
C ILE A 55 -8.97 -1.56 -32.27
N SER A 56 -8.27 -2.55 -32.82
CA SER A 56 -7.45 -2.41 -34.02
C SER A 56 -7.75 -3.59 -34.95
N GLY A 57 -8.47 -3.33 -36.05
CA GLY A 57 -9.04 -4.40 -36.88
C GLY A 57 -9.98 -5.29 -36.06
N SER A 58 -9.67 -6.58 -36.00
CA SER A 58 -10.41 -7.58 -35.19
C SER A 58 -9.81 -7.82 -33.81
N VAL A 59 -8.78 -7.07 -33.41
CA VAL A 59 -8.11 -7.23 -32.11
C VAL A 59 -8.74 -6.30 -31.09
N VAL A 60 -9.26 -6.86 -30.00
CA VAL A 60 -9.82 -6.13 -28.86
C VAL A 60 -8.83 -6.16 -27.71
N THR A 61 -8.33 -5.01 -27.29
CA THR A 61 -7.35 -4.86 -26.20
C THR A 61 -7.97 -4.14 -25.02
N GLY A 62 -8.07 -4.84 -23.87
CA GLY A 62 -8.49 -4.24 -22.60
C GLY A 62 -7.31 -3.69 -21.80
N TYR A 63 -7.43 -2.47 -21.30
CA TYR A 63 -6.46 -1.84 -20.40
C TYR A 63 -7.10 -1.69 -19.02
N LEU A 64 -6.58 -2.44 -18.03
CA LEU A 64 -7.18 -2.61 -16.72
C LEU A 64 -6.58 -1.63 -15.69
N VAL A 65 -7.35 -1.34 -14.64
CA VAL A 65 -6.89 -0.59 -13.46
C VAL A 65 -6.35 -1.59 -12.43
N SER A 66 -5.16 -1.35 -11.89
CA SER A 66 -4.59 -2.19 -10.82
C SER A 66 -5.42 -2.07 -9.54
N VAL A 67 -5.57 -3.17 -8.82
CA VAL A 67 -6.13 -3.13 -7.46
C VAL A 67 -5.07 -2.51 -6.56
N THR A 68 -5.32 -1.34 -6.00
CA THR A 68 -4.51 -0.81 -4.89
C THR A 68 -4.96 -1.52 -3.63
N THR A 69 -4.35 -2.65 -3.28
CA THR A 69 -4.47 -3.15 -1.91
C THR A 69 -3.80 -2.12 -1.00
N PRO A 70 -4.51 -1.53 -0.02
CA PRO A 70 -3.83 -0.70 0.97
C PRO A 70 -2.78 -1.58 1.65
N THR A 71 -1.53 -1.13 1.66
CA THR A 71 -0.51 -1.74 2.52
C THR A 71 -1.06 -1.68 3.95
N PRO A 72 -1.13 -2.81 4.68
CA PRO A 72 -1.58 -2.76 6.05
C PRO A 72 -0.67 -1.81 6.82
N THR A 73 -1.24 -0.75 7.38
CA THR A 73 -0.51 0.09 8.33
C THR A 73 -0.10 -0.83 9.48
N PRO A 74 1.19 -0.95 9.83
CA PRO A 74 1.59 -1.74 10.97
C PRO A 74 0.86 -1.20 12.19
N THR A 75 0.14 -2.07 12.89
CA THR A 75 -0.49 -1.70 14.17
C THR A 75 0.64 -1.28 15.12
N PRO A 76 0.56 -0.08 15.75
CA PRO A 76 1.56 0.32 16.74
C PRO A 76 1.64 -0.75 17.82
N VAL A 77 2.82 -1.36 17.96
CA VAL A 77 3.09 -2.32 19.03
C VAL A 77 3.03 -1.53 20.34
N PRO A 78 2.16 -1.89 21.30
CA PRO A 78 2.13 -1.19 22.57
C PRO A 78 3.50 -1.32 23.23
N VAL A 79 4.12 -0.18 23.52
CA VAL A 79 5.41 -0.09 24.20
C VAL A 79 5.18 -0.51 25.65
N THR A 80 5.39 -1.79 25.96
CA THR A 80 5.16 -2.35 27.30
C THR A 80 6.44 -2.60 28.08
N THR A 81 7.60 -2.35 27.47
CA THR A 81 8.92 -2.55 28.08
C THR A 81 9.90 -1.47 27.64
N TYR A 82 10.97 -1.29 28.44
CA TYR A 82 12.08 -0.40 28.09
C TYR A 82 12.72 -0.76 26.75
N THR A 83 12.95 -2.04 26.46
CA THR A 83 13.54 -2.47 25.18
C THR A 83 12.64 -2.12 24.00
N ALA A 84 11.32 -2.31 24.13
CA ALA A 84 10.37 -1.91 23.09
C ALA A 84 10.36 -0.39 22.86
N TRP A 85 10.55 0.39 23.93
CA TRP A 85 10.67 1.85 23.85
C TRP A 85 11.93 2.27 23.10
N ILE A 86 13.09 1.68 23.41
CA ILE A 86 14.35 1.91 22.68
C ILE A 86 14.18 1.60 21.19
N ILE A 87 13.57 0.45 20.86
CA ILE A 87 13.29 0.08 19.46
C ILE A 87 12.39 1.11 18.78
N SER A 88 11.37 1.62 19.47
CA SER A 88 10.43 2.61 18.92
C SER A 88 11.08 3.95 18.57
N ILE A 89 12.21 4.29 19.20
CA ILE A 89 13.00 5.50 18.94
C ILE A 89 14.00 5.30 17.79
N GLY A 90 14.19 4.05 17.31
CA GLY A 90 15.17 3.71 16.28
C GLY A 90 16.41 2.98 16.81
N GLY A 91 16.35 2.46 18.04
CA GLY A 91 17.45 1.72 18.67
C GLY A 91 18.40 2.60 19.49
N SER A 92 19.41 1.97 20.12
CA SER A 92 20.39 2.67 20.98
C SER A 92 21.20 3.73 20.25
N LEU A 93 21.55 3.51 18.97
CA LEU A 93 22.28 4.49 18.16
C LEU A 93 21.47 5.77 17.91
N ALA A 94 20.14 5.68 17.84
CA ALA A 94 19.28 6.85 17.65
C ALA A 94 19.17 7.74 18.91
N ILE A 95 19.70 7.27 20.04
CA ILE A 95 19.73 7.99 21.32
C ILE A 95 21.03 8.80 21.47
N GLN A 96 22.10 8.45 20.75
CA GLN A 96 23.37 9.16 20.82
C GLN A 96 23.19 10.64 20.45
N GLY A 97 23.52 11.55 21.37
CA GLY A 97 23.31 12.99 21.20
C GLY A 97 21.84 13.45 21.18
N ASN A 98 20.87 12.56 21.42
CA ASN A 98 19.45 12.86 21.41
C ASN A 98 18.93 13.20 22.83
N LEU A 99 18.98 14.48 23.19
CA LEU A 99 18.56 14.95 24.52
C LEU A 99 17.05 14.75 24.75
N VAL A 100 16.24 14.71 23.70
CA VAL A 100 14.79 14.49 23.80
C VAL A 100 14.49 13.07 24.31
N ALA A 101 15.23 12.07 23.83
CA ALA A 101 15.11 10.70 24.33
C ALA A 101 15.46 10.62 25.83
N VAL A 102 16.52 11.30 26.26
CA VAL A 102 16.93 11.38 27.68
C VAL A 102 15.87 12.09 28.52
N GLY A 103 15.34 13.23 28.06
CA GLY A 103 14.29 13.96 28.75
C GLY A 103 13.04 13.09 28.94
N SER A 104 12.61 12.41 27.88
CA SER A 104 11.40 11.57 27.95
C SER A 104 11.52 10.39 28.92
N ILE A 105 12.69 9.72 29.02
CA ILE A 105 12.89 8.65 30.01
C ILE A 105 12.96 9.20 31.45
N ILE A 106 13.54 10.40 31.65
CA ILE A 106 13.56 11.06 32.96
C ILE A 106 12.13 11.43 33.38
N ASP A 107 11.35 12.04 32.49
CA ASP A 107 9.95 12.39 32.73
C ASP A 107 9.12 11.14 33.06
N GLY A 108 9.42 10.01 32.42
CA GLY A 108 8.82 8.73 32.76
C GLY A 108 9.21 8.17 34.12
N TYR A 109 10.45 8.39 34.55
CA TYR A 109 10.94 7.99 35.87
C TYR A 109 10.32 8.82 37.01
N ILE A 110 10.19 10.15 36.82
CA ILE A 110 9.57 11.04 37.82
C ILE A 110 8.05 11.09 37.74
N GLY A 111 7.44 10.34 36.82
CA GLY A 111 5.99 10.18 36.71
C GLY A 111 5.25 11.33 36.01
N ILE A 112 5.97 12.19 35.28
CA ILE A 112 5.36 13.26 34.46
C ILE A 112 4.72 12.69 33.19
N THR A 113 5.34 11.67 32.59
CA THR A 113 4.87 11.08 31.32
C THR A 113 4.80 9.56 31.44
N TYR A 114 3.66 8.94 31.13
CA TYR A 114 3.58 7.48 31.08
C TYR A 114 4.10 6.95 29.73
N LEU A 115 5.21 6.21 29.74
CA LEU A 115 5.83 5.63 28.52
C LEU A 115 5.32 4.24 28.15
N GLY A 116 4.26 3.76 28.82
CA GLY A 116 3.70 2.42 28.61
C GLY A 116 4.33 1.32 29.47
N PHE A 117 5.33 1.65 30.30
CA PHE A 117 5.98 0.76 31.26
C PHE A 117 6.46 1.54 32.49
N THR A 118 6.73 0.83 33.58
CA THR A 118 7.36 1.43 34.77
C THR A 118 8.83 1.72 34.47
N VAL A 119 9.20 3.00 34.45
CA VAL A 119 10.59 3.41 34.26
C VAL A 119 11.35 3.25 35.58
N THR A 120 12.50 2.60 35.52
CA THR A 120 13.42 2.44 36.65
C THR A 120 14.63 3.36 36.53
N LEU A 121 15.34 3.59 37.64
CA LEU A 121 16.60 4.33 37.63
C LEU A 121 17.64 3.68 36.69
N GLY A 122 17.63 2.35 36.58
CA GLY A 122 18.47 1.62 35.63
C GLY A 122 18.19 2.00 34.17
N ASN A 123 16.91 2.16 33.80
CA ASN A 123 16.54 2.60 32.45
C ASN A 123 17.04 4.01 32.14
N VAL A 124 17.02 4.90 33.13
CA VAL A 124 17.56 6.26 32.98
C VAL A 124 19.08 6.20 32.76
N GLY A 125 19.81 5.46 33.61
CA GLY A 125 21.26 5.28 33.50
C GLY A 125 21.68 4.73 32.13
N THR A 126 21.06 3.62 31.70
CA THR A 126 21.36 3.01 30.39
C THR A 126 21.05 3.96 29.22
N THR A 127 19.98 4.77 29.31
CA THR A 127 19.67 5.75 28.26
C THR A 127 20.70 6.87 28.20
N ILE A 128 21.24 7.29 29.34
CA ILE A 128 22.35 8.26 29.42
C ILE A 128 23.62 7.66 28.80
N ASP A 129 23.92 6.39 29.08
CA ASP A 129 25.07 5.70 28.48
C ASP A 129 24.95 5.63 26.95
N TYR A 130 23.76 5.34 26.41
CA TYR A 130 23.49 5.42 24.97
C TYR A 130 23.65 6.85 24.43
N TYR A 131 23.15 7.86 25.15
CA TYR A 131 23.27 9.26 24.76
C TYR A 131 24.74 9.70 24.62
N LEU A 132 25.59 9.26 25.56
CA LEU A 132 27.03 9.52 25.56
C LEU A 132 27.80 8.63 24.57
N GLY A 133 27.17 7.61 23.99
CA GLY A 133 27.82 6.63 23.12
C GLY A 133 28.74 5.65 23.86
N ILE A 134 28.49 5.41 25.16
CA ILE A 134 29.33 4.57 26.03
C ILE A 134 28.74 3.16 26.19
N GLY A 135 27.44 2.97 25.94
CA GLY A 135 26.70 1.73 26.22
C GLY A 135 26.44 0.80 25.05
N GLY A 136 27.35 0.65 24.08
CA GLY A 136 27.17 -0.24 22.91
C GLY A 136 27.50 -1.70 23.16
#